data_AF-A0A3N5GIK2-F1
#
_entry.id   AF-A0A3N5GIK2-F1
#
_cell.length_a   1.000
_cell.length_b   1.000
_cell.length_c   1.000
_cell.angle_alpha   90.00
_cell.angle_beta   90.00
_cell.angle_gamma   90.00
#
_symmetry.space_group_name_H-M   'P 1'
#
loop_
_entity.id
_entity.type
_entity.pdbx_description
1 polymer ?
#
loop_
_entity_poly.entity_id
_entity_poly.type
_entity_poly.pdbx_seq_one_letter_code
_entity_poly.pdbx_strand_id
1 'polypeptide(L)'
;MLAWIRANLFSSPANGAVTLAVLAALGWVLPGVMNWLVFDAVWGRAPVAACDAVRGQGACWAVVAEKFRFMLFAVYPYEEQWRPAIVIVLLCALLLMSGFRRFWRPWLAAVWAGGIALTFWLMSGGAGLAPVRTEQWGGLPVTLILAIFGIAFAFPLGVLLALGRRSSLPIVRSLSVVYIEVIRGVPLITVLFMASVMFALFLPEGLRIEQ
;
A
#
# COMPACT_ATOMS: atom_id res chain seq x y z
N MET A 1 -30.92 -17.76 -9.46
CA MET A 1 -29.92 -17.84 -8.38
C MET A 1 -29.42 -19.28 -8.16
N LEU A 2 -30.29 -20.27 -7.91
CA LEU A 2 -29.90 -21.69 -7.74
C LEU A 2 -29.16 -22.33 -8.94
N ALA A 3 -29.54 -22.00 -10.17
CA ALA A 3 -28.85 -22.48 -11.37
C ALA A 3 -27.41 -21.98 -11.50
N TRP A 4 -27.14 -20.75 -11.04
CA TRP A 4 -25.80 -20.15 -11.03
C TRP A 4 -24.88 -20.82 -9.99
N ILE A 5 -25.41 -21.16 -8.81
CA ILE A 5 -24.67 -21.84 -7.75
C ILE A 5 -24.24 -23.25 -8.19
N ARG A 6 -25.14 -24.01 -8.83
CA ARG A 6 -24.80 -25.33 -9.37
C ARG A 6 -23.77 -25.27 -10.50
N ALA A 7 -23.89 -24.28 -11.40
CA ALA A 7 -22.99 -24.12 -12.54
C ALA A 7 -21.60 -23.59 -12.16
N ASN A 8 -21.46 -22.84 -11.05
CA ASN A 8 -20.23 -22.14 -10.71
C ASN A 8 -19.51 -22.67 -9.45
N LEU A 9 -20.24 -23.09 -8.40
CA LEU A 9 -19.66 -23.64 -7.17
C LEU A 9 -19.58 -25.18 -7.17
N PHE A 10 -20.53 -25.85 -7.82
CA PHE A 10 -20.65 -27.31 -7.82
C PHE A 10 -20.59 -27.91 -9.23
N SER A 11 -19.80 -27.30 -10.11
CA SER A 11 -19.69 -27.72 -11.52
C SER A 11 -18.99 -29.08 -11.70
N SER A 12 -18.18 -29.48 -10.72
CA SER A 12 -17.53 -30.80 -10.64
C SER A 12 -17.46 -31.28 -9.18
N PRO A 13 -17.33 -32.60 -8.92
CA PRO A 13 -17.16 -33.12 -7.58
C PRO A 13 -15.96 -32.53 -6.85
N ALA A 14 -14.86 -32.26 -7.57
CA ALA A 14 -13.67 -31.60 -7.03
C ALA A 14 -13.96 -30.14 -6.62
N ASN A 15 -14.67 -29.38 -7.46
CA ASN A 15 -15.06 -28.00 -7.14
C ASN A 15 -16.05 -27.94 -5.98
N GLY A 16 -16.96 -28.93 -5.89
CA GLY A 16 -17.85 -29.09 -4.75
C GLY A 16 -17.11 -29.38 -3.44
N ALA A 17 -16.12 -30.28 -3.47
CA ALA A 17 -15.28 -30.59 -2.31
C ALA A 17 -14.45 -29.38 -1.86
N VAL A 18 -13.82 -28.65 -2.80
CA VAL A 18 -13.07 -27.42 -2.52
C VAL A 18 -13.99 -26.34 -1.94
N THR A 19 -15.17 -26.16 -2.53
CA THR A 19 -16.16 -25.19 -2.03
C THR A 19 -16.58 -25.51 -0.60
N LEU A 20 -16.90 -26.78 -0.31
CA LEU A 20 -17.27 -27.21 1.04
C LEU A 20 -16.11 -27.04 2.02
N ALA A 21 -14.88 -27.36 1.62
CA ALA A 21 -13.69 -27.17 2.45
C ALA A 21 -13.45 -25.68 2.77
N VAL A 22 -13.59 -24.80 1.79
CA VAL A 22 -13.47 -23.34 1.99
C VAL A 22 -14.59 -22.81 2.88
N LEU A 23 -15.83 -23.25 2.69
CA LEU A 23 -16.95 -22.86 3.56
C LEU A 23 -16.76 -23.36 4.99
N ALA A 24 -16.26 -24.57 5.18
CA ALA A 24 -15.95 -25.11 6.50
C ALA A 24 -14.79 -24.34 7.17
N ALA A 25 -13.73 -24.03 6.44
CA ALA A 25 -12.62 -23.21 6.92
C ALA A 25 -13.08 -21.80 7.29
N LEU A 26 -13.92 -21.17 6.46
CA LEU A 26 -14.54 -19.89 6.79
C LEU A 26 -15.42 -20.00 8.03
N GLY A 27 -16.28 -21.02 8.12
CA GLY A 27 -17.13 -21.24 9.29
C GLY A 27 -16.34 -21.45 10.59
N TRP A 28 -15.11 -21.95 10.52
CA TRP A 28 -14.23 -22.14 11.68
C TRP A 28 -13.40 -20.88 12.03
N VAL A 29 -12.88 -20.17 11.03
CA VAL A 29 -12.03 -18.97 11.24
C VAL A 29 -12.86 -17.72 11.55
N LEU A 30 -13.99 -17.55 10.87
CA LEU A 30 -14.81 -16.34 10.96
C LEU A 30 -15.28 -16.05 12.39
N PRO A 31 -15.74 -17.02 13.21
CA PRO A 31 -16.13 -16.75 14.59
C PRO A 31 -14.97 -16.22 15.43
N GLY A 32 -13.77 -16.80 15.30
CA GLY A 32 -12.58 -16.34 16.02
C GLY A 32 -12.19 -14.91 15.63
N VAL A 33 -12.24 -14.60 14.34
CA VAL A 33 -11.99 -13.24 13.85
C VAL A 33 -13.05 -12.25 14.35
N MET A 34 -14.33 -12.62 14.34
CA MET A 34 -15.42 -11.74 14.80
C MET A 34 -15.38 -11.51 16.30
N ASN A 35 -15.04 -12.53 17.09
CA ASN A 35 -14.80 -12.41 18.53
C ASN A 35 -13.68 -11.42 18.79
N TRP A 36 -12.53 -11.61 18.16
CA TRP A 36 -11.40 -10.70 18.31
C TRP A 36 -11.71 -9.27 17.83
N LEU A 37 -12.36 -9.12 16.67
CA LEU A 37 -12.55 -7.82 16.00
C LEU A 37 -13.65 -6.97 16.63
N VAL A 38 -14.73 -7.60 17.12
CA VAL A 38 -15.95 -6.90 17.52
C VAL A 38 -16.33 -7.20 18.96
N PHE A 39 -16.45 -8.48 19.33
CA PHE A 39 -17.08 -8.86 20.60
C PHE A 39 -16.15 -8.68 21.81
N ASP A 40 -14.88 -9.05 21.68
CA ASP A 40 -13.84 -8.91 22.71
C ASP A 40 -13.04 -7.61 22.56
N ALA A 41 -13.44 -6.75 21.62
CA ALA A 41 -12.70 -5.54 21.27
C ALA A 41 -12.99 -4.37 22.22
N VAL A 42 -11.97 -3.56 22.50
CA VAL A 42 -12.08 -2.37 23.33
C VAL A 42 -12.35 -1.15 22.45
N TRP A 43 -13.55 -0.58 22.61
CA TRP A 43 -14.05 0.56 21.84
C TRP A 43 -13.94 1.90 22.58
N GLY A 44 -13.95 3.00 21.84
CA GLY A 44 -14.02 4.36 22.39
C GLY A 44 -12.71 4.88 22.97
N ARG A 45 -12.78 5.89 23.85
CA ARG A 45 -11.60 6.42 24.56
C ARG A 45 -11.39 5.60 25.84
N ALA A 46 -10.65 4.51 25.72
CA ALA A 46 -10.29 3.65 26.85
C ALA A 46 -8.83 3.87 27.26
N PRO A 47 -8.48 3.76 28.55
CA PRO A 47 -7.09 3.83 28.99
C PRO A 47 -6.28 2.64 28.45
N VAL A 48 -4.96 2.83 28.29
CA VAL A 48 -4.04 1.80 27.76
C VAL A 48 -4.16 0.48 28.52
N ALA A 49 -4.37 0.52 29.84
CA ALA A 49 -4.55 -0.66 30.68
C ALA A 49 -5.73 -1.55 30.25
N ALA A 50 -6.82 -0.97 29.72
CA ALA A 50 -7.94 -1.74 29.20
C ALA A 50 -7.57 -2.51 27.92
N CYS A 51 -6.70 -1.94 27.08
CA CYS A 51 -6.18 -2.61 25.90
C CYS A 51 -5.13 -3.68 26.24
N ASP A 52 -4.33 -3.48 27.28
CA ASP A 52 -3.41 -4.52 27.77
C ASP A 52 -4.16 -5.72 28.36
N ALA A 53 -5.31 -5.50 28.99
CA ALA A 53 -6.13 -6.57 29.57
C ALA A 53 -6.69 -7.54 28.51
N VAL A 54 -6.96 -7.08 27.29
CA VAL A 54 -7.47 -7.90 26.17
C VAL A 54 -6.37 -8.30 25.17
N ARG A 55 -5.11 -8.07 25.50
CA ARG A 55 -3.99 -8.29 24.58
C ARG A 55 -3.90 -9.76 24.14
N GLY A 56 -4.08 -10.00 22.84
CA GLY A 56 -4.10 -11.34 22.25
C GLY A 56 -5.48 -12.01 22.23
N GLN A 57 -6.50 -11.42 22.86
CA GLN A 57 -7.88 -11.91 22.87
C GLN A 57 -8.83 -11.00 22.09
N GLY A 58 -8.60 -9.68 22.10
CA GLY A 58 -9.42 -8.70 21.41
C GLY A 58 -8.63 -7.57 20.75
N ALA A 59 -9.26 -6.91 19.78
CA ALA A 59 -8.72 -5.73 19.11
C ALA A 59 -8.84 -4.47 20.00
N CYS A 60 -7.81 -3.63 20.01
CA CYS A 60 -7.84 -2.34 20.68
C CYS A 60 -8.18 -1.22 19.69
N TRP A 61 -9.48 -0.95 19.48
CA TRP A 61 -9.93 0.15 18.62
C TRP A 61 -9.69 1.53 19.23
N ALA A 62 -9.51 1.61 20.55
CA ALA A 62 -9.18 2.87 21.24
C ALA A 62 -7.90 3.53 20.69
N VAL A 63 -6.82 2.76 20.48
CA VAL A 63 -5.57 3.27 19.89
C VAL A 63 -5.78 3.72 18.45
N VAL A 64 -6.54 2.96 17.67
CA VAL A 64 -6.84 3.30 16.27
C VAL A 64 -7.62 4.62 16.24
N ALA A 65 -8.68 4.77 17.03
CA ALA A 65 -9.48 5.98 17.08
C ALA A 65 -8.67 7.22 17.52
N GLU A 66 -7.78 7.07 18.50
CA GLU A 66 -6.97 8.16 19.04
C GLU A 66 -5.80 8.55 18.11
N LYS A 67 -5.20 7.57 17.42
CA LYS A 67 -4.04 7.77 16.53
C LYS A 67 -4.40 7.79 15.04
N PHE A 68 -5.67 7.68 14.68
CA PHE A 68 -6.14 7.65 13.29
C PHE A 68 -5.59 8.81 12.46
N ARG A 69 -5.62 10.03 13.03
CA ARG A 69 -5.10 11.24 12.39
C ARG A 69 -3.61 11.12 12.05
N PHE A 70 -2.81 10.59 12.99
CA PHE A 70 -1.38 10.40 12.78
C PHE A 70 -1.10 9.29 11.75
N MET A 71 -1.91 8.22 11.73
CA MET A 71 -1.79 7.17 10.72
C MET A 71 -2.09 7.70 9.30
N LEU A 72 -3.08 8.58 9.15
CA LEU A 72 -3.44 9.17 7.85
C LEU A 72 -2.49 10.29 7.40
N PHE A 73 -2.15 11.23 8.28
CA PHE A 73 -1.48 12.47 7.90
C PHE A 73 -0.08 12.63 8.52
N ALA A 74 0.39 11.68 9.32
CA ALA A 74 1.66 11.74 10.05
C ALA A 74 1.83 13.09 10.79
N VAL A 75 2.97 13.77 10.57
CA VAL A 75 3.38 15.01 11.25
C VAL A 75 2.84 16.27 10.53
N TYR A 76 1.95 16.10 9.54
CA TYR A 76 1.44 17.23 8.76
C TYR A 76 0.63 18.23 9.64
N PRO A 77 0.86 19.55 9.50
CA PRO A 77 0.21 20.58 10.32
C PRO A 77 -1.31 20.47 10.33
N TYR A 78 -1.92 20.65 11.51
CA TYR A 78 -3.36 20.38 11.72
C TYR A 78 -4.26 21.20 10.78
N GLU A 79 -4.03 22.52 10.71
CA GLU A 79 -4.83 23.44 9.89
C GLU A 79 -4.77 23.12 8.39
N GLU A 80 -3.70 22.46 7.94
CA GLU A 80 -3.44 22.19 6.52
C GLU A 80 -3.81 20.74 6.12
N GLN A 81 -4.32 19.90 7.04
CA GLN A 81 -4.62 18.48 6.79
C GLN A 81 -5.67 18.22 5.70
N TRP A 82 -6.49 19.23 5.37
CA TRP A 82 -7.42 19.13 4.24
C TRP A 82 -6.67 18.91 2.91
N ARG A 83 -5.43 19.39 2.76
CA ARG A 83 -4.60 19.21 1.56
C ARG A 83 -4.22 17.74 1.33
N PRO A 84 -3.56 17.03 2.27
CA PRO A 84 -3.30 15.61 2.11
C PRO A 84 -4.59 14.78 2.06
N ALA A 85 -5.68 15.20 2.72
CA ALA A 85 -6.97 14.50 2.57
C ALA A 85 -7.51 14.55 1.13
N ILE A 86 -7.46 15.72 0.48
CA ILE A 86 -7.81 15.86 -0.95
C ILE A 86 -6.89 15.01 -1.81
N VAL A 87 -5.58 15.00 -1.53
CA VAL A 87 -4.61 14.15 -2.24
C VAL A 87 -4.97 12.67 -2.15
N ILE A 88 -5.32 12.17 -0.96
CA ILE A 88 -5.76 10.78 -0.78
C ILE A 88 -6.96 10.48 -1.67
N VAL A 89 -8.00 11.32 -1.61
CA VAL A 89 -9.23 11.14 -2.41
C VAL A 89 -8.91 11.19 -3.90
N LEU A 90 -8.09 12.14 -4.34
CA LEU A 90 -7.66 12.31 -5.72
C LEU A 90 -6.92 11.07 -6.24
N LEU A 91 -5.91 10.59 -5.52
CA LEU A 91 -5.12 9.41 -5.91
C LEU A 91 -5.99 8.14 -5.92
N CYS A 92 -6.85 7.95 -4.93
CA CYS A 92 -7.81 6.85 -4.92
C CYS A 92 -8.78 6.91 -6.10
N ALA A 93 -9.30 8.10 -6.43
CA ALA A 93 -10.18 8.29 -7.59
C ALA A 93 -9.47 7.98 -8.91
N LEU A 94 -8.21 8.41 -9.07
CA LEU A 94 -7.39 8.08 -10.25
C LEU A 94 -7.15 6.58 -10.39
N LEU A 95 -6.86 5.90 -9.28
CA LEU A 95 -6.68 4.44 -9.26
C LEU A 95 -7.97 3.71 -9.61
N LEU A 96 -9.10 4.10 -9.01
CA LEU A 96 -10.41 3.52 -9.31
C LEU A 96 -10.79 3.74 -10.77
N MET A 97 -10.61 4.96 -11.29
CA MET A 97 -10.85 5.30 -12.70
C MET A 97 -9.98 4.44 -13.64
N SER A 98 -8.72 4.18 -13.26
CA SER A 98 -7.81 3.33 -14.03
C SER A 98 -8.21 1.85 -13.99
N GLY A 99 -8.87 1.40 -12.92
CA GLY A 99 -9.44 0.05 -12.82
C GLY A 99 -10.62 -0.20 -13.77
N PHE A 100 -11.39 0.84 -14.11
CA PHE A 100 -12.48 0.74 -15.06
C PHE A 100 -11.98 0.83 -16.50
N ARG A 101 -11.96 -0.31 -17.20
CA ARG A 101 -11.50 -0.44 -18.61
C ARG A 101 -12.20 0.54 -19.58
N ARG A 102 -13.38 1.06 -19.23
CA ARG A 102 -14.12 2.06 -20.01
C ARG A 102 -13.35 3.37 -20.20
N PHE A 103 -12.50 3.76 -19.25
CA PHE A 103 -11.76 5.03 -19.27
C PHE A 103 -10.37 4.91 -19.89
N TRP A 104 -9.96 3.74 -20.40
CA TRP A 104 -8.66 3.52 -21.05
C TRP A 104 -8.57 4.20 -22.41
N ARG A 105 -8.34 5.50 -22.38
CA ARG A 105 -8.16 6.39 -23.53
C ARG A 105 -6.94 7.30 -23.26
N PRO A 106 -6.33 7.89 -24.30
CA PRO A 106 -5.12 8.71 -24.12
C PRO A 106 -5.30 9.90 -23.16
N TRP A 107 -6.51 10.43 -23.01
CA TRP A 107 -6.80 11.48 -22.03
C TRP A 107 -6.56 11.04 -20.58
N LEU A 108 -6.65 9.74 -20.28
CA LEU A 108 -6.37 9.21 -18.94
C LEU A 108 -4.93 9.50 -18.53
N ALA A 109 -3.97 9.45 -19.46
CA ALA A 109 -2.58 9.81 -19.19
C ALA A 109 -2.44 11.31 -18.85
N ALA A 110 -3.17 12.18 -19.56
CA ALA A 110 -3.19 13.60 -19.26
C ALA A 110 -3.81 13.89 -17.88
N VAL A 111 -4.88 13.18 -17.52
CA VAL A 111 -5.52 13.30 -16.21
C VAL A 111 -4.62 12.77 -15.09
N TRP A 112 -3.85 11.71 -15.34
CA TRP A 112 -2.81 11.26 -14.42
C TRP A 112 -1.70 12.29 -14.25
N ALA A 113 -1.17 12.84 -15.35
CA ALA A 113 -0.13 13.86 -15.28
C ALA A 113 -0.60 15.11 -14.52
N GLY A 114 -1.81 15.58 -14.80
CA GLY A 114 -2.43 16.70 -14.08
C GLY A 114 -2.69 16.37 -12.61
N GLY A 115 -3.19 15.18 -12.31
CA GLY A 115 -3.45 14.73 -10.94
C GLY A 115 -2.18 14.57 -10.10
N ILE A 116 -1.09 14.09 -10.69
CA ILE A 116 0.23 14.03 -10.06
C ILE A 116 0.77 15.43 -9.80
N ALA A 117 0.73 16.32 -10.80
CA ALA A 117 1.17 17.71 -10.63
C ALA A 117 0.38 18.43 -9.52
N LEU A 118 -0.94 18.25 -9.51
CA LEU A 118 -1.82 18.79 -8.47
C LEU A 118 -1.49 18.20 -7.08
N THR A 119 -1.17 16.92 -7.02
CA THR A 119 -0.78 16.24 -5.77
C THR A 119 0.49 16.86 -5.18
N PHE A 120 1.54 17.01 -5.99
CA PHE A 120 2.80 17.61 -5.52
C PHE A 120 2.60 19.06 -5.10
N TRP A 121 1.84 19.84 -5.88
CA TRP A 121 1.51 21.23 -5.54
C TRP A 121 0.74 21.34 -4.22
N LEU A 122 -0.29 20.49 -4.03
CA LEU A 122 -1.06 20.45 -2.77
C LEU A 122 -0.19 20.03 -1.59
N MET A 123 0.78 19.13 -1.75
CA MET A 123 1.65 18.70 -0.64
C MET A 123 2.73 19.74 -0.30
N SER A 124 3.39 20.33 -1.29
CA SER A 124 4.48 21.31 -1.08
C SER A 124 3.99 22.67 -0.61
N GLY A 125 2.83 23.09 -1.09
CA GLY A 125 2.40 24.48 -0.97
C GLY A 125 3.13 25.36 -1.98
N GLY A 126 2.82 26.65 -1.94
CA GLY A 126 3.22 27.62 -2.96
C GLY A 126 2.02 28.26 -3.66
N ALA A 127 2.28 29.33 -4.44
CA ALA A 127 1.25 30.09 -5.16
C ALA A 127 0.04 30.53 -4.29
N GLY A 128 0.31 30.93 -3.04
CA GLY A 128 -0.71 31.41 -2.07
C GLY A 128 -0.99 30.46 -0.90
N LEU A 129 -0.53 29.20 -0.95
CA LEU A 129 -0.60 28.26 0.17
C LEU A 129 0.67 28.29 1.02
N ALA A 130 0.51 28.06 2.33
CA ALA A 130 1.63 27.95 3.26
C ALA A 130 2.60 26.83 2.83
N PRO A 131 3.90 27.10 2.70
CA PRO A 131 4.88 26.08 2.32
C PRO A 131 5.05 25.09 3.47
N VAL A 132 4.96 23.79 3.17
CA VAL A 132 5.13 22.70 4.15
C VAL A 132 6.39 21.92 3.80
N ARG A 133 7.33 21.85 4.76
CA ARG A 133 8.62 21.15 4.58
C ARG A 133 8.39 19.67 4.27
N THR A 134 9.20 19.13 3.36
CA THR A 134 9.11 17.72 2.93
C THR A 134 9.34 16.72 4.07
N GLU A 135 10.08 17.10 5.11
CA GLU A 135 10.28 16.30 6.34
C GLU A 135 8.98 16.01 7.10
N GLN A 136 7.97 16.87 6.93
CA GLN A 136 6.67 16.72 7.60
C GLN A 136 5.68 15.91 6.74
N TRP A 137 6.08 15.53 5.52
CA TRP A 137 5.25 14.71 4.66
C TRP A 137 5.29 13.27 5.14
N GLY A 138 4.12 12.66 5.30
CA GLY A 138 4.04 11.26 5.66
C GLY A 138 2.61 10.74 5.61
N GLY A 139 2.40 9.58 6.24
CA GLY A 139 1.09 8.94 6.31
C GLY A 139 0.65 8.36 4.97
N LEU A 140 -0.67 8.18 4.84
CA LEU A 140 -1.30 7.60 3.66
C LEU A 140 -0.97 8.29 2.32
N PRO A 141 -0.92 9.64 2.18
CA PRO A 141 -0.68 10.25 0.88
C PRO A 141 0.72 9.91 0.35
N VAL A 142 1.74 9.94 1.20
CA VAL A 142 3.12 9.57 0.80
C VAL A 142 3.20 8.08 0.46
N THR A 143 2.56 7.21 1.24
CA THR A 143 2.50 5.78 0.92
C THR A 143 1.84 5.52 -0.43
N LEU A 144 0.73 6.20 -0.74
CA LEU A 144 0.06 6.09 -2.04
C LEU A 144 0.95 6.60 -3.17
N ILE A 145 1.61 7.75 -3.01
CA ILE A 145 2.54 8.30 -3.99
C ILE A 145 3.66 7.29 -4.27
N LEU A 146 4.32 6.79 -3.23
CA LEU A 146 5.41 5.81 -3.37
C LEU A 146 4.94 4.50 -4.01
N ALA A 147 3.75 4.01 -3.65
CA ALA A 147 3.18 2.81 -4.25
C ALA A 147 2.86 3.01 -5.74
N ILE A 148 2.25 4.15 -6.10
CA ILE A 148 1.90 4.47 -7.49
C ILE A 148 3.16 4.56 -8.35
N PHE A 149 4.14 5.38 -7.95
CA PHE A 149 5.39 5.51 -8.71
C PHE A 149 6.18 4.21 -8.71
N GLY A 150 6.25 3.52 -7.57
CA GLY A 150 6.89 2.22 -7.46
C GLY A 150 6.32 1.20 -8.45
N ILE A 151 4.99 1.06 -8.52
CA ILE A 151 4.32 0.17 -9.48
C ILE A 151 4.52 0.66 -10.91
N ALA A 152 4.40 1.97 -11.17
CA ALA A 152 4.54 2.54 -12.51
C ALA A 152 5.91 2.27 -13.14
N PHE A 153 6.99 2.27 -12.35
CA PHE A 153 8.33 1.95 -12.83
C PHE A 153 8.66 0.45 -12.74
N ALA A 154 8.24 -0.23 -11.66
CA ALA A 154 8.55 -1.64 -11.48
C ALA A 154 7.79 -2.54 -12.46
N PHE A 155 6.57 -2.18 -12.86
CA PHE A 155 5.76 -3.01 -13.74
C PHE A 155 6.36 -3.15 -15.15
N PRO A 156 6.71 -2.05 -15.88
CA PRO A 156 7.38 -2.16 -17.17
C PRO A 156 8.71 -2.93 -17.09
N LEU A 157 9.53 -2.64 -16.06
CA LEU A 157 10.79 -3.34 -15.85
C LEU A 157 10.57 -4.84 -15.60
N GLY A 158 9.58 -5.19 -14.78
CA GLY A 158 9.18 -6.57 -14.52
C GLY A 158 8.71 -7.29 -15.79
N VAL A 159 7.94 -6.61 -16.64
CA VAL A 159 7.52 -7.15 -17.96
C VAL A 159 8.72 -7.38 -18.86
N LEU A 160 9.66 -6.42 -18.95
CA LEU A 160 10.87 -6.56 -19.76
C LEU A 160 11.74 -7.73 -19.30
N LEU A 161 11.96 -7.87 -17.99
CA LEU A 161 12.73 -8.98 -17.41
C LEU A 161 12.01 -10.32 -17.60
N ALA A 162 10.69 -10.35 -17.49
CA ALA A 162 9.89 -11.55 -17.75
C ALA A 162 9.98 -12.00 -19.21
N LEU A 163 9.98 -11.06 -20.16
CA LEU A 163 10.22 -11.34 -21.58
C LEU A 163 11.66 -11.79 -21.82
N GLY A 164 12.64 -11.12 -21.21
CA GLY A 164 14.06 -11.49 -21.27
C GLY A 164 14.33 -12.92 -20.79
N ARG A 165 13.64 -13.36 -19.73
CA ARG A 165 13.70 -14.75 -19.23
C ARG A 165 13.22 -15.80 -20.25
N ARG A 166 12.33 -15.42 -21.19
CA ARG A 166 11.84 -16.31 -22.26
C ARG A 166 12.59 -16.15 -23.58
N SER A 167 13.61 -15.28 -23.64
CA SER A 167 14.39 -15.06 -24.86
C SER A 167 15.25 -16.28 -25.23
N SER A 168 15.47 -16.48 -26.53
CA SER A 168 16.38 -17.48 -27.08
C SER A 168 17.85 -17.09 -26.94
N LEU A 169 18.15 -15.81 -26.73
CA LEU A 169 19.52 -15.32 -26.51
C LEU A 169 20.01 -15.70 -25.10
N PRO A 170 21.07 -16.54 -24.98
CA PRO A 170 21.49 -17.10 -23.69
C PRO A 170 21.98 -16.02 -22.71
N ILE A 171 22.62 -14.97 -23.20
CA ILE A 171 23.12 -13.85 -22.38
C ILE A 171 21.95 -13.09 -21.75
N VAL A 172 20.97 -12.67 -22.56
CA VAL A 172 19.80 -11.91 -22.09
C VAL A 172 18.98 -12.73 -21.09
N ARG A 173 18.79 -14.02 -21.38
CA ARG A 173 18.10 -14.95 -20.49
C ARG A 173 18.84 -15.10 -19.15
N SER A 174 20.16 -15.32 -19.19
CA SER A 174 20.98 -15.49 -17.99
C SER A 174 20.95 -14.24 -17.11
N LEU A 175 21.19 -13.06 -17.68
CA LEU A 175 21.13 -11.78 -16.96
C LEU A 175 19.75 -11.56 -16.31
N SER A 176 18.67 -11.85 -17.04
CA SER A 176 17.30 -11.70 -16.51
C SER A 176 17.01 -12.65 -15.34
N VAL A 177 17.43 -13.92 -15.46
CA VAL A 177 17.25 -14.92 -14.39
C VAL A 177 18.05 -14.54 -13.16
N VAL A 178 19.34 -14.21 -13.31
CA VAL A 178 20.21 -13.82 -12.19
C VAL A 178 19.62 -12.61 -11.47
N TYR A 179 19.22 -11.57 -12.18
CA TYR A 179 18.60 -10.40 -11.57
C TYR A 179 17.33 -10.76 -10.77
N ILE A 180 16.40 -11.52 -11.37
CA ILE A 180 15.14 -11.90 -10.71
C ILE A 180 15.39 -12.73 -9.45
N GLU A 181 16.26 -13.74 -9.53
CA GLU A 181 16.54 -14.62 -8.39
C GLU A 181 17.29 -13.88 -7.27
N VAL A 182 18.22 -12.97 -7.60
CA VAL A 182 18.91 -12.13 -6.60
C VAL A 182 17.91 -11.21 -5.89
N ILE A 183 17.11 -10.43 -6.62
CA ILE A 183 16.16 -9.49 -5.99
C ILE A 183 15.11 -10.22 -5.14
N ARG A 184 14.71 -11.44 -5.53
CA ARG A 184 13.78 -12.26 -4.75
C ARG A 184 14.43 -12.98 -3.57
N GLY A 185 15.73 -13.27 -3.65
CA GLY A 185 16.50 -13.93 -2.60
C GLY A 185 17.03 -12.99 -1.53
N VAL A 186 17.20 -11.71 -1.84
CA VAL A 186 17.71 -10.71 -0.89
C VAL A 186 16.57 -10.14 -0.03
N PRO A 187 16.66 -10.21 1.31
CA PRO A 187 15.67 -9.60 2.19
C PRO A 187 15.62 -8.08 2.01
N LEU A 188 14.43 -7.52 1.82
CA LEU A 188 14.26 -6.06 1.66
C LEU A 188 14.85 -5.27 2.84
N ILE A 189 14.76 -5.82 4.06
CA ILE A 189 15.28 -5.19 5.28
C ILE A 189 16.80 -5.00 5.20
N THR A 190 17.57 -5.95 4.65
CA THR A 190 19.03 -5.82 4.55
C THR A 190 19.43 -4.75 3.55
N VAL A 191 18.70 -4.64 2.44
CA VAL A 191 18.92 -3.59 1.44
C VAL A 191 18.59 -2.22 2.03
N LEU A 192 17.48 -2.10 2.75
CA LEU A 192 17.09 -0.85 3.41
C LEU A 192 18.13 -0.42 4.45
N PHE A 193 18.60 -1.36 5.27
CA PHE A 193 19.63 -1.06 6.28
C PHE A 193 20.98 -0.72 5.65
N MET A 194 21.41 -1.46 4.64
CA MET A 194 22.64 -1.16 3.90
C MET A 194 22.55 0.21 3.24
N ALA A 195 21.42 0.55 2.62
CA ALA A 195 21.20 1.84 1.98
C ALA A 195 21.23 2.99 2.98
N SER A 196 20.59 2.86 4.16
CA SER A 196 20.61 3.92 5.18
C SER A 196 22.02 4.16 5.74
N VAL A 197 22.78 3.09 5.99
CA VAL A 197 24.17 3.18 6.49
C VAL A 197 25.10 3.73 5.41
N MET A 198 25.02 3.23 4.18
CA MET A 198 25.86 3.70 3.07
C MET A 198 25.55 5.17 2.74
N PHE A 199 24.27 5.54 2.67
CA PHE A 199 23.87 6.92 2.39
C PHE A 199 24.46 7.89 3.43
N ALA A 200 24.41 7.56 4.72
CA ALA A 200 25.01 8.37 5.77
C ALA A 200 26.54 8.51 5.66
N LEU A 201 27.23 7.49 5.12
CA LEU A 201 28.68 7.49 4.92
C LEU A 201 29.12 8.30 3.69
N PHE A 202 28.32 8.31 2.62
CA PHE A 202 28.62 9.08 1.40
C PHE A 202 28.14 10.53 1.46
N LEU A 203 27.41 10.93 2.51
CA LEU A 203 27.01 12.30 2.73
C LEU A 203 28.21 13.10 3.27
N PRO A 204 28.77 14.07 2.52
CA PRO A 204 29.91 14.86 2.98
C PRO A 204 29.55 15.63 4.26
N GLU A 205 30.52 15.82 5.16
CA GLU A 205 30.30 16.32 6.53
C GLU A 205 29.64 17.71 6.63
N GLY A 206 29.50 18.45 5.52
CA GLY A 206 28.77 19.72 5.44
C GLY A 206 27.29 19.64 5.05
N LEU A 207 26.73 18.46 4.78
CA LEU A 207 25.31 18.21 4.48
C LEU A 207 24.63 17.31 5.53
N ARG A 208 25.29 17.06 6.66
CA ARG A 208 24.68 16.39 7.81
C ARG A 208 23.57 17.28 8.37
N ILE A 209 22.33 16.97 8.00
CA ILE A 209 21.15 17.57 8.62
C ILE A 209 21.10 16.99 10.03
N GLU A 210 21.62 17.76 10.99
CA GLU A 210 21.53 17.48 12.42
C GLU A 210 20.06 17.15 12.75
N GLN A 211 19.88 15.98 13.35
CA GLN A 211 18.60 15.30 13.60
C GLN A 211 17.93 15.83 14.85
#